data_AF-A0A8B9Z5X0-F1
#
_entry.id   AF-A0A8B9Z5X0-F1
#
_cell.length_a   1.000
_cell.length_b   1.000
_cell.length_c   1.000
_cell.angle_alpha   90.00
_cell.angle_beta   90.00
_cell.angle_gamma   90.00
#
_symmetry.space_group_name_H-M   'P 1'
#
loop_
_entity.id
_entity.type
_entity.pdbx_description
1 polymer ?
#
loop_
_entity_poly.entity_id
_entity_poly.type
_entity_poly.pdbx_seq_one_letter_code
_entity_poly.pdbx_strand_id
1 'polypeptide(L)' 'MGILWFILIFVSLTSHGDAHGPDRCNHEGGLCRVGNCVSGEYLARYCFEPIILCCKSLSPTTAKS' A
#
# COMPACT_ATOMS: atom_id res chain seq x y z
N MET A 1 -14.96 12.83 -33.31
CA MET A 1 -14.65 13.03 -31.88
C MET A 1 -14.90 11.79 -31.00
N GLY A 2 -15.45 10.66 -31.50
CA GLY A 2 -15.73 9.50 -30.64
C GLY A 2 -14.49 8.65 -30.27
N ILE A 3 -13.59 8.42 -31.22
CA ILE A 3 -12.44 7.49 -31.05
C ILE A 3 -11.46 7.98 -29.97
N LEU A 4 -11.20 9.28 -29.91
CA LEU A 4 -10.29 9.86 -28.91
C LEU A 4 -10.78 9.60 -27.47
N TRP A 5 -12.10 9.62 -27.28
CA TRP A 5 -12.70 9.39 -25.97
C TRP A 5 -12.54 7.95 -25.50
N PHE A 6 -12.70 6.99 -26.41
CA PHE A 6 -12.42 5.58 -26.11
C PHE A 6 -10.95 5.38 -25.69
N ILE A 7 -10.00 5.98 -26.40
CA ILE A 7 -8.57 5.88 -26.07
C ILE A 7 -8.28 6.41 -24.66
N LEU A 8 -8.85 7.55 -24.27
CA LEU A 8 -8.68 8.10 -22.93
C LEU A 8 -9.24 7.18 -21.84
N ILE A 9 -10.41 6.59 -22.07
CA ILE A 9 -11.02 5.61 -21.15
C ILE A 9 -10.10 4.40 -20.97
N PHE A 10 -9.58 3.83 -22.06
CA PHE A 10 -8.66 2.71 -21.99
C PHE A 10 -7.38 3.06 -21.23
N VAL A 11 -6.78 4.23 -21.49
CA VAL A 11 -5.57 4.67 -20.79
C VAL A 11 -5.83 4.78 -19.28
N SER A 12 -6.95 5.35 -18.87
CA SER A 12 -7.33 5.43 -17.44
C SER A 12 -7.57 4.06 -16.81
N LEU A 13 -8.16 3.10 -17.54
CA LEU A 13 -8.32 1.72 -17.04
C LEU A 13 -7.01 0.93 -16.99
N THR A 14 -6.11 1.15 -17.94
CA THR A 14 -4.79 0.49 -18.00
C THR A 14 -3.76 1.15 -17.10
N SER A 15 -4.02 2.37 -16.65
CA SER A 15 -3.20 3.02 -15.64
C SER A 15 -3.26 2.15 -14.39
N HIS A 16 -2.10 1.62 -14.00
CA HIS A 16 -1.96 0.94 -12.72
C HIS A 16 -2.56 1.85 -11.66
N GLY A 17 -3.62 1.40 -11.00
CA GLY A 17 -4.10 2.10 -9.82
C GLY A 17 -2.92 2.32 -8.89
N ASP A 18 -2.92 3.43 -8.15
CA ASP A 18 -1.92 3.72 -7.11
C ASP A 18 -2.11 2.80 -5.89
N ALA A 19 -2.35 1.51 -6.16
CA ALA A 19 -2.12 0.45 -5.21
C ALA A 19 -0.61 0.36 -5.07
N HIS A 20 -0.07 1.16 -4.14
CA HIS A 20 1.26 0.91 -3.58
C HIS A 20 1.29 -0.53 -3.08
N GLY A 21 1.79 -1.42 -3.94
CA GLY A 21 1.77 -2.85 -3.70
C GLY A 21 2.44 -3.21 -2.37
N PRO A 22 2.15 -4.42 -1.85
CA PRO A 22 2.67 -4.90 -0.57
C PRO A 22 4.20 -4.87 -0.50
N ASP A 23 4.89 -4.81 -1.64
CA ASP A 23 6.34 -4.68 -1.73
C ASP A 23 6.91 -3.50 -0.95
N ARG A 24 6.27 -2.33 -0.97
CA ARG A 24 6.77 -1.17 -0.19
C ARG A 24 6.71 -1.44 1.30
N CYS A 25 5.63 -2.06 1.79
CA CYS A 25 5.47 -2.41 3.20
C CYS A 25 6.55 -3.41 3.64
N ASN A 26 6.76 -4.45 2.85
CA ASN A 26 7.73 -5.50 3.15
C ASN A 26 9.18 -4.98 3.12
N HIS A 27 9.51 -4.10 2.16
CA HIS A 27 10.84 -3.51 2.05
C HIS A 27 11.22 -2.65 3.27
N GLU A 28 10.23 -2.02 3.91
CA GLU A 28 10.43 -1.22 5.11
C GLU A 28 10.31 -2.05 6.42
N GLY A 29 10.28 -3.38 6.32
CA GLY A 29 10.20 -4.29 7.46
C GLY A 29 8.81 -4.43 8.08
N GLY A 30 7.76 -4.03 7.36
CA GLY A 30 6.36 -4.23 7.75
C GLY A 30 5.75 -5.49 7.13
N LEU A 31 4.60 -5.90 7.66
CA LEU A 31 3.80 -7.02 7.16
C LEU A 31 2.41 -6.53 6.78
N CYS A 32 1.90 -6.96 5.62
CA CYS A 32 0.54 -6.67 5.20
C CYS A 32 -0.45 -7.60 5.92
N ARG A 33 -1.42 -7.03 6.62
CA ARG A 33 -2.49 -7.75 7.34
C ARG A 33 -3.86 -7.26 6.91
N VAL A 34 -4.82 -8.18 6.86
CA VAL A 34 -6.21 -7.85 6.55
C VAL A 34 -6.93 -7.43 7.84
N GLY A 35 -7.62 -6.29 7.81
CA GLY A 35 -8.56 -5.87 8.86
C GLY A 35 -7.94 -5.17 10.07
N ASN A 36 -6.91 -5.73 10.73
CA ASN A 36 -6.24 -5.05 11.84
C ASN A 36 -4.77 -5.49 12.04
N CYS A 37 -3.98 -4.62 12.68
CA CYS A 37 -2.65 -4.97 13.19
C CYS A 37 -2.74 -5.72 14.52
N VAL A 38 -1.75 -6.59 14.80
CA VAL A 38 -1.71 -7.32 16.07
C VAL A 38 -1.15 -6.44 17.19
N SER A 39 -1.42 -6.80 18.44
CA SER A 39 -0.92 -6.06 19.61
C SER A 39 0.62 -6.00 19.60
N GLY A 40 1.18 -4.79 19.67
CA GLY A 40 2.62 -4.55 19.53
C GLY A 40 3.07 -4.15 18.12
N GLU A 41 2.14 -4.09 17.17
CA GLU A 41 2.33 -3.46 15.86
C GLU A 41 1.54 -2.14 15.77
N TYR A 42 1.97 -1.22 14.91
CA TYR A 42 1.24 0.01 14.56
C TYR A 42 0.91 0.05 13.06
N LEU A 43 -0.17 0.74 12.72
CA LEU A 43 -0.56 1.00 11.33
C LEU A 43 0.38 2.04 10.72
N ALA A 44 1.19 1.65 9.75
CA ALA A 44 2.06 2.56 9.03
C ALA A 44 1.36 3.16 7.80
N ARG A 45 0.75 2.31 6.96
CA ARG A 45 0.07 2.65 5.68
C ARG A 45 -0.93 1.55 5.28
N TYR A 46 -1.54 1.65 4.10
CA TYR A 46 -2.30 0.57 3.47
C TYR A 46 -1.47 -0.11 2.38
N CYS A 47 -1.48 -1.44 2.33
CA CYS A 47 -1.00 -2.22 1.18
C CYS A 47 -2.08 -2.31 0.09
N PHE A 48 -3.35 -2.25 0.51
CA PHE A 48 -4.51 -2.11 -0.36
C PHE A 48 -5.60 -1.38 0.40
N GLU A 49 -5.84 -0.13 0.03
CA GLU A 49 -6.78 0.73 0.72
C GLU A 49 -8.23 0.23 0.52
N PRO A 50 -9.08 0.21 1.55
CA PRO A 50 -8.82 0.40 2.99
C PRO A 50 -8.64 -0.93 3.76
N ILE A 51 -8.61 -2.08 3.08
CA ILE A 51 -8.81 -3.40 3.70
C ILE A 51 -7.51 -4.05 4.19
N ILE A 52 -6.41 -3.83 3.48
CA ILE A 52 -5.11 -4.43 3.76
C ILE A 52 -4.18 -3.36 4.32
N LEU A 53 -3.85 -3.52 5.59
CA LEU A 53 -3.05 -2.63 6.41
C LEU A 53 -1.58 -3.06 6.38
N CYS A 54 -0.67 -2.11 6.30
CA CYS A 54 0.76 -2.31 6.53
C CYS A 54 1.05 -2.12 8.03
N CYS A 55 1.34 -3.23 8.71
CA CYS A 55 1.60 -3.25 10.14
C CYS A 55 3.11 -3.38 10.40
N LYS A 56 3.66 -2.51 11.24
CA LYS A 56 5.07 -2.57 11.66
C LYS A 56 5.18 -2.81 13.15
N SER A 57 6.13 -3.64 13.55
CA SER A 57 6.45 -3.83 14.96
C SER A 57 6.94 -2.53 15.58
N LEU A 58 6.50 -2.25 16.82
CA LEU A 58 7.13 -1.29 17.72
C LEU A 58 8.49 -1.85 18.18
N SER A 59 9.42 -2.14 17.27
CA SER A 59 10.80 -2.36 17.70
C SER A 59 11.40 -1.01 18.07
N PRO A 60 12.25 -0.94 19.11
CA PRO A 60 13.00 0.27 19.39
C PRO A 60 13.87 0.51 18.16
N THR A 61 13.53 1.53 17.38
CA THR A 61 14.38 1.99 16.29
C THR A 61 15.71 2.34 16.95
N THR A 62 16.75 1.56 16.64
CA THR A 62 18.13 2.02 16.73
C THR A 62 18.19 3.30 15.92
N ALA A 63 18.04 4.44 16.61
CA ALA A 63 18.55 5.70 16.12
C ALA A 63 20.02 5.45 15.86
N LYS A 64 20.41 5.39 14.58
CA LYS A 64 21.82 5.49 14.24
C LYS A 64 22.30 6.80 14.86
N SER A 65 23.20 6.67 15.84
CA SER A 65 24.01 7.77 16.36
C SER A 65 24.87 8.39 15.27
#